data_AF-A0A820HV41-F1
#
_entry.id   AF-A0A820HV41-F1
#
_cell.length_a   1.000
_cell.length_b   1.000
_cell.length_c   1.000
_cell.angle_alpha   90.00
_cell.angle_beta   90.00
_cell.angle_gamma   90.00
#
_symmetry.space_group_name_H-M   'P 1'
#
loop_
_entity.id
_entity.type
_entity.pdbx_description
1 polymer ?
#
loop_
_entity_poly.entity_id
_entity_poly.type
_entity_poly.pdbx_seq_one_letter_code
_entity_poly.pdbx_strand_id
1 'polypeptide(L)' 'MFKWFQLFIEVLFRMHHKSNARQELIDVCKEHYQNNAEEVLIINEFEKTYKTENAIW' A
#
# COMPACT_ATOMS: atom_id res chain seq x y z
N MET A 1 -6.89 -19.14 -14.74
CA MET A 1 -6.77 -18.59 -13.37
C MET A 1 -5.81 -17.39 -13.26
N PHE A 2 -5.20 -16.90 -14.35
CA PHE A 2 -4.17 -15.84 -14.32
C PHE A 2 -4.62 -14.44 -14.78
N LYS A 3 -5.84 -14.32 -15.34
CA LYS A 3 -6.30 -13.05 -15.96
C LYS A 3 -6.49 -11.92 -14.96
N TRP A 4 -6.96 -12.23 -13.76
CA TRP A 4 -7.13 -11.23 -12.69
C TRP A 4 -5.80 -10.69 -12.18
N PHE A 5 -4.77 -11.52 -12.14
CA PHE A 5 -3.44 -11.11 -11.72
C PHE A 5 -2.76 -10.21 -12.75
N GLN A 6 -2.92 -10.51 -14.05
CA GLN A 6 -2.44 -9.62 -15.13
C GLN A 6 -3.18 -8.29 -15.16
N LEU A 7 -4.51 -8.30 -14.95
CA LEU A 7 -5.30 -7.07 -14.88
C LEU A 7 -4.88 -6.22 -13.69
N PHE A 8 -4.63 -6.85 -12.55
CA PHE A 8 -4.14 -6.17 -11.34
C PHE A 8 -2.77 -5.53 -11.57
N ILE A 9 -1.83 -6.24 -12.19
CA ILE A 9 -0.51 -5.69 -12.56
C ILE A 9 -0.66 -4.53 -13.55
N GLU A 10 -1.48 -4.66 -14.59
CA GLU A 10 -1.71 -3.56 -15.54
C GLU A 10 -2.33 -2.34 -14.88
N VAL A 11 -3.27 -2.52 -13.95
CA VAL A 11 -3.89 -1.42 -13.20
C VAL A 11 -2.88 -0.75 -12.28
N LEU A 12 -2.03 -1.52 -11.60
CA LEU A 12 -0.93 -1.01 -10.78
C LEU A 12 0.09 -0.22 -11.61
N PHE A 13 0.48 -0.73 -12.78
CA PHE A 13 1.41 -0.04 -13.68
C PHE A 13 0.82 1.22 -14.32
N ARG A 14 -0.50 1.25 -14.59
CA ARG A 14 -1.20 2.41 -15.15
C ARG A 14 -1.58 3.45 -14.10
N MET A 15 -1.59 3.09 -12.82
CA MET A 15 -1.57 4.06 -11.72
C MET A 15 -0.20 4.72 -11.70
N HIS A 16 -0.02 5.70 -12.59
CA HIS A 16 1.08 6.66 -12.54
C HIS A 16 1.37 7.00 -11.09
N HIS A 17 2.65 6.89 -10.68
CA HIS A 17 3.14 7.22 -9.35
C HIS A 17 2.67 8.61 -8.93
N LYS A 18 1.45 8.69 -8.38
CA LYS A 18 1.05 9.82 -7.55
C LYS A 18 1.99 9.72 -6.37
N SER A 19 2.80 10.76 -6.14
CA SER A 19 3.67 10.82 -4.97
C SER A 19 2.92 10.57 -3.65
N ASN A 20 1.58 10.70 -3.68
CA ASN A 20 0.68 10.57 -2.54
C ASN A 20 -0.05 9.21 -2.47
N ALA A 21 0.10 8.29 -3.44
CA ALA A 21 -0.57 6.99 -3.41
C ALA A 21 -0.20 6.18 -2.16
N ARG A 22 1.03 6.36 -1.65
CA ARG A 22 1.49 5.78 -0.39
C ARG A 22 0.67 6.27 0.80
N GLN A 23 0.45 7.58 0.89
CA GLN A 23 -0.28 8.17 2.00
C GLN A 23 -1.76 7.78 1.94
N GLU A 24 -2.37 7.79 0.75
CA GLU A 24 -3.74 7.31 0.56
C GLU A 24 -3.90 5.85 1.03
N LEU A 25 -2.94 4.98 0.73
CA LEU A 25 -2.96 3.58 1.18
C LEU A 25 -2.86 3.45 2.70
N ILE A 26 -1.96 4.22 3.33
CA ILE A 26 -1.80 4.24 4.78
C ILE A 26 -3.07 4.74 5.47
N ASP A 27 -3.68 5.80 4.93
CA ASP A 27 -4.89 6.40 5.49
C ASP A 27 -6.08 5.43 5.42
N VAL A 28 -6.28 4.76 4.27
CA VAL A 28 -7.31 3.73 4.11
C VAL A 28 -7.09 2.55 5.06
N CYS A 29 -5.85 2.09 5.21
CA CYS A 29 -5.54 1.00 6.13
C CYS A 29 -5.77 1.41 7.60
N LYS A 30 -5.36 2.62 8.00
CA LYS A 30 -5.61 3.12 9.37
C LYS A 30 -7.11 3.24 9.67
N GLU A 31 -7.91 3.70 8.71
CA GLU A 31 -9.37 3.77 8.85
C GLU A 31 -10.00 2.38 9.01
N HIS A 32 -9.57 1.41 8.19
CA HIS A 32 -10.10 0.06 8.22
C HIS A 32 -9.73 -0.72 9.49
N TYR A 33 -8.49 -0.58 9.95
CA TYR A 33 -7.95 -1.31 11.09
C TYR A 33 -7.94 -0.52 12.39
N GLN A 34 -8.62 0.63 12.48
CA GLN A 34 -8.64 1.52 13.65
C GLN A 34 -8.98 0.82 14.99
N ASN A 35 -9.76 -0.26 14.94
CA ASN A 35 -10.16 -1.03 16.13
C ASN A 35 -9.23 -2.22 16.43
N ASN A 36 -8.19 -2.43 15.63
CA ASN A 36 -7.18 -3.47 15.81
C ASN A 36 -5.80 -2.83 16.06
N ALA A 37 -5.44 -2.73 17.34
CA ALA A 37 -4.21 -2.07 17.78
C ALA A 37 -2.93 -2.73 17.22
N GLU A 38 -2.93 -4.04 16.99
CA GLU A 38 -1.77 -4.74 16.42
C GLU A 38 -1.55 -4.36 14.96
N GLU A 39 -2.61 -4.35 14.16
CA GLU A 39 -2.54 -3.97 12.74
C GLU A 39 -2.17 -2.50 12.55
N VAL A 40 -2.67 -1.61 13.42
CA VAL A 40 -2.28 -0.19 13.43
C VAL A 40 -0.79 -0.01 13.73
N LEU A 41 -0.22 -0.82 14.63
CA LEU A 41 1.22 -0.80 14.90
C LEU A 41 2.04 -1.23 13.68
N ILE A 42 1.60 -2.27 12.95
CA ILE A 42 2.24 -2.74 11.72
C ILE A 42 2.18 -1.65 10.63
N ILE A 43 1.04 -0.98 10.47
CA ILE A 43 0.89 0.11 9.50
C ILE A 43 1.80 1.30 9.84
N ASN A 44 1.94 1.64 11.13
CA ASN A 44 2.83 2.71 11.58
C ASN A 44 4.32 2.35 11.40
N GLU A 45 4.70 1.10 11.64
CA GLU A 45 6.04 0.58 11.36
C GLU A 45 6.33 0.64 9.85
N PHE A 46 5.38 0.22 9.03
CA PHE A 46 5.46 0.33 7.57
C PHE A 46 5.61 1.78 7.10
N GLU A 47 4.85 2.73 7.68
CA GLU A 47 4.99 4.16 7.38
C GLU A 47 6.38 4.72 7.74
N LYS A 48 7.04 4.19 8.77
CA LYS A 48 8.38 4.64 9.18
C LYS A 48 9.51 3.97 8.41
N THR A 49 9.38 2.69 8.11
CA THR A 49 10.46 1.86 7.55
C THR A 49 10.42 1.75 6.03
N TYR A 50 9.25 1.94 5.42
CA TYR A 50 9.12 1.87 3.98
C TYR A 50 9.74 3.10 3.32
N LYS A 51 10.80 2.87 2.57
CA LYS A 51 11.40 3.86 1.67
C LYS A 51 11.19 3.40 0.23
N THR A 52 10.87 4.31 -0.68
CA THR A 52 10.66 4.01 -2.11
C THR A 52 11.88 3.35 -2.74
N GLU A 53 13.08 3.65 -2.22
CA GLU A 53 14.37 3.02 -2.58
C GLU A 53 14.48 1.54 -2.17
N ASN A 54 13.67 1.06 -1.22
CA ASN A 54 13.59 -0.34 -0.78
C ASN A 54 12.39 -1.08 -1.40
N ALA A 55 11.62 -0.43 -2.28
CA ALA A 55 10.55 -1.09 -2.99
C ALA A 55 11.15 -2.09 -3.97
N ILE A 56 11.00 -3.40 -3.68
CA ILE A 56 11.36 -4.44 -4.63
C ILE A 56 10.40 -4.28 -5.82
N TRP A 57 10.99 -3.87 -6.95
CA TRP A 57 10.34 -3.74 -8.26
C TRP A 57 9.79 -5.08 -8.75
#